data_AF-B4VNB2-F1
#
_entry.id   AF-B4VNB2-F1
#
_cell.length_a   1.000
_cell.length_b   1.000
_cell.length_c   1.000
_cell.angle_alpha   90.00
_cell.angle_beta   90.00
_cell.angle_gamma   90.00
#
_symmetry.space_group_name_H-M   'P 1'
#
loop_
_entity.id
_entity.type
_entity.pdbx_description
1 polymer ?
#
loop_
_entity_poly.entity_id
_entity_poly.type
_entity_poly.pdbx_seq_one_letter_code
_entity_poly.pdbx_strand_id
1 'polypeptide(L)' 'MTDEFFESATLRIPSDKARHLIQIDPDVIAWFKAQDTEYKTLINTVLRRYIESNGDKH' A
#
# COMPACT_ATOMS: atom_id res chain seq x y z
N MET A 1 14.76 -24.77 10.61
CA MET A 1 15.36 -23.51 10.14
C MET A 1 16.14 -22.96 11.32
N THR A 2 17.47 -22.82 11.19
CA THR A 2 18.36 -22.45 12.31
C THR A 2 18.55 -20.94 12.39
N ASP A 3 18.86 -20.41 13.57
CA ASP A 3 18.99 -18.97 13.80
C ASP A 3 20.08 -18.31 12.93
N GLU A 4 21.13 -19.05 12.57
CA GLU A 4 22.20 -18.62 11.65
C GLU A 4 21.69 -18.25 10.25
N PHE A 5 20.56 -18.81 9.81
CA PHE A 5 19.93 -18.48 8.52
C PHE A 5 19.34 -17.06 8.52
N PHE A 6 18.85 -16.58 9.67
CA PHE A 6 18.27 -15.25 9.80
C PHE A 6 19.31 -14.17 10.10
N GLU A 7 20.46 -14.53 10.69
CA GLU A 7 21.55 -13.60 11.01
C GLU A 7 22.22 -12.98 9.77
N SER A 8 22.23 -13.71 8.65
CA SER A 8 22.82 -13.26 7.38
C SER A 8 21.77 -12.74 6.37
N ALA A 9 20.50 -12.73 6.76
CA ALA A 9 19.42 -12.34 5.87
C ALA A 9 19.46 -10.83 5.61
N THR A 10 20.00 -10.44 4.46
CA THR A 10 20.00 -9.05 4.03
C THR A 10 18.60 -8.69 3.51
N LEU A 11 17.89 -7.81 4.21
CA LEU A 11 16.57 -7.33 3.80
C LEU A 11 16.70 -6.50 2.51
N ARG A 12 16.55 -7.14 1.35
CA ARG A 12 16.64 -6.49 0.05
C ARG A 12 15.29 -5.92 -0.33
N ILE A 13 15.06 -4.63 -0.04
CA ILE A 13 13.91 -3.91 -0.58
C ILE A 13 14.17 -3.70 -2.08
N PRO A 14 13.36 -4.27 -2.99
CA PRO A 14 13.56 -4.07 -4.42
C PRO A 14 13.36 -2.58 -4.75
N SER A 15 14.38 -1.98 -5.34
CA SER A 15 14.50 -0.54 -5.67
C SER A 15 13.34 -0.01 -6.52
N ASP A 16 12.70 -0.88 -7.30
CA ASP A 16 11.53 -0.57 -8.13
C ASP A 16 10.27 -0.20 -7.34
N LYS A 17 10.17 -0.61 -6.07
CA LYS A 17 8.98 -0.29 -5.25
C LYS A 17 9.07 1.04 -4.52
N ALA A 18 10.20 1.74 -4.59
CA ALA A 18 10.49 2.90 -3.75
C ALA A 18 9.86 4.23 -4.20
N ARG A 19 9.18 4.29 -5.36
CA ARG A 19 8.88 5.58 -6.02
C ARG A 19 7.49 6.18 -5.82
N HIS A 20 6.55 5.49 -5.16
CA HIS A 20 5.18 6.00 -5.04
C HIS A 20 4.72 6.01 -3.57
N LEU A 21 5.29 6.93 -2.79
CA LEU A 21 4.81 7.22 -1.44
C LEU A 21 3.71 8.28 -1.54
N ILE A 22 2.50 7.91 -1.16
CA ILE A 22 1.37 8.83 -0.99
C ILE A 22 1.15 9.00 0.51
N GLN A 23 1.05 10.24 0.97
CA GLN A 23 0.63 10.53 2.33
C GLN A 23 -0.90 10.40 2.40
N ILE A 24 -1.37 9.58 3.33
CA ILE A 24 -2.79 9.40 3.64
C ILE A 24 -2.93 9.69 5.12
N ASP A 25 -3.95 10.48 5.48
CA ASP A 25 -4.18 10.85 6.87
C ASP A 25 -4.40 9.62 7.78
N PRO A 26 -3.92 9.66 9.04
CA PRO A 26 -3.97 8.50 9.93
C PRO A 26 -5.38 7.97 10.20
N ASP A 27 -6.37 8.85 10.28
CA ASP A 27 -7.78 8.52 10.50
C ASP A 27 -8.40 7.80 9.28
N VAL A 28 -8.03 8.24 8.07
CA VAL A 28 -8.45 7.58 6.82
C VAL A 28 -7.88 6.16 6.76
N ILE A 29 -6.60 5.98 7.12
CA ILE A 29 -6.00 4.65 7.21
C ILE A 29 -6.71 3.79 8.26
N ALA A 30 -7.05 4.36 9.42
CA ALA A 30 -7.77 3.64 10.47
C ALA A 30 -9.14 3.16 10.00
N TRP A 31 -9.87 3.99 9.25
CA TRP A 31 -11.15 3.62 8.66
C TRP A 31 -10.99 2.47 7.66
N PHE A 32 -10.01 2.53 6.75
CA PHE A 32 -9.76 1.44 5.79
C PHE A 32 -9.36 0.12 6.46
N LYS A 33 -8.55 0.18 7.53
CA LYS A 33 -8.18 -0.99 8.33
C LYS A 33 -9.36 -1.63 9.06
N ALA A 34 -10.38 -0.84 9.42
CA ALA A 34 -11.58 -1.34 10.05
C ALA A 34 -12.49 -2.10 9.07
N GLN A 35 -12.34 -1.89 7.75
CA GLN A 35 -13.17 -2.54 6.74
C GLN A 35 -12.65 -3.90 6.30
N ASP A 36 -11.33 -4.04 6.09
CA ASP A 36 -10.76 -5.31 5.63
C ASP A 36 -9.26 -5.44 5.99
N THR A 37 -8.78 -6.68 6.08
CA THR A 37 -7.35 -6.99 6.29
C THR A 37 -6.52 -6.58 5.06
N GLU A 38 -7.12 -6.61 3.86
CA GLU A 38 -6.55 -6.20 2.57
C GLU A 38 -6.75 -4.68 2.29
N TYR A 39 -6.72 -3.84 3.33
CA TYR A 39 -7.00 -2.40 3.24
C TYR A 39 -6.17 -1.65 2.17
N LYS A 40 -4.95 -2.09 1.87
CA LYS A 40 -4.11 -1.49 0.81
C LYS A 40 -4.68 -1.72 -0.60
N THR A 41 -5.25 -2.90 -0.84
CA THR A 41 -5.93 -3.24 -2.10
C THR A 41 -7.21 -2.42 -2.25
N LEU A 42 -7.93 -2.23 -1.14
CA LEU A 42 -9.13 -1.41 -1.09
C LEU A 42 -8.84 0.07 -1.38
N ILE A 43 -7.80 0.64 -0.76
CA ILE A 43 -7.32 2.01 -1.04
C ILE A 43 -7.05 2.19 -2.54
N ASN A 44 -6.29 1.28 -3.17
CA ASN A 44 -5.99 1.36 -4.60
C ASN A 44 -7.25 1.28 -5.47
N THR A 45 -8.22 0.45 -5.10
CA THR A 45 -9.48 0.30 -5.85
C THR A 45 -10.31 1.58 -5.78
N VAL A 46 -10.41 2.20 -4.61
CA VAL A 46 -11.14 3.47 -4.43
C VAL A 46 -10.47 4.58 -5.23
N LEU A 47 -9.15 4.72 -5.15
CA LEU A 47 -8.40 5.72 -5.91
C LEU A 47 -8.60 5.56 -7.41
N ARG A 48 -8.53 4.33 -7.94
CA ARG A 48 -8.77 4.05 -9.36
C ARG A 48 -10.17 4.47 -9.80
N ARG A 49 -11.22 4.08 -9.05
CA ARG A 49 -12.60 4.46 -9.36
C ARG A 49 -12.82 5.97 -9.33
N TYR A 50 -12.21 6.66 -8.38
CA TYR A 50 -12.27 8.12 -8.31
C TYR A 50 -11.62 8.76 -9.56
N ILE A 51 -10.46 8.27 -9.97
CA ILE A 51 -9.77 8.77 -11.18
C ILE A 51 -10.63 8.50 -12.42
N GLU A 52 -11.19 7.30 -12.58
CA GLU A 52 -12.05 6.95 -13.72
C GLU A 52 -13.32 7.82 -13.76
N SER A 53 -13.96 8.03 -12.61
CA SER A 53 -15.18 8.84 -12.52
C SER A 53 -14.95 10.34 -12.73
N ASN A 54 -13.73 10.84 -12.51
CA ASN A 54 -13.40 12.27 -12.64
C ASN A 54 -12.55 12.58 -13.88
N GLY A 55 -11.86 11.59 -14.45
CA GLY A 55 -11.04 11.71 -15.65
C GLY A 55 -11.85 11.76 -16.95
N ASP A 56 -13.12 11.35 -16.92
CA ASP A 56 -14.05 11.43 -18.06
C ASP A 56 -14.66 12.84 -18.26
N LYS A 57 -14.27 13.82 -17.43
CA LYS A 57 -14.82 15.19 -17.47
C LYS A 57 -13.94 16.23 -18.17
N HIS A 58 -12.90 15.84 -18.90
CA HIS A 58 -12.05 16.76 -19.69
C HIS A 58 -11.88 16.30 -21.14
#